data_AF-A0A085N3L4-F1
#
_entry.id   AF-A0A085N3L4-F1
#
_cell.length_a   1.000
_cell.length_b   1.000
_cell.length_c   1.000
_cell.angle_alpha   90.00
_cell.angle_beta   90.00
_cell.angle_gamma   90.00
#
_symmetry.space_group_name_H-M   'P 1'
#
loop_
_entity.id
_entity.type
_entity.pdbx_description
1 polymer ?
#
loop_
_entity_poly.entity_id
_entity_poly.type
_entity_poly.pdbx_seq_one_letter_code
_entity_poly.pdbx_strand_id
1 'polypeptide(L)'
;MHARHIDVKTAYLNGDLDKEIFMELPPGFKQQGTEGKVLRLHRSLYGLKQSAHAWNQVAIKALRKIGFRPNRAYPCFFSRKESSNAVTYVLLYVDDLLVASVSPELTYRVKQYLGIQVNEKKTDRFFSIRQEKFAN
;
A
#
# COMPACT_ATOMS: atom_id res chain seq x y z
N MET A 1 -7.24 -19.91 -18.82
CA MET A 1 -6.97 -19.19 -17.54
C MET A 1 -6.17 -17.94 -17.90
N HIS A 2 -6.61 -16.77 -17.45
CA HIS A 2 -5.98 -15.48 -17.75
C HIS A 2 -5.28 -14.96 -16.50
N ALA A 3 -4.05 -14.49 -16.68
CA ALA A 3 -3.25 -13.87 -15.62
C ALA A 3 -2.97 -12.40 -15.95
N ARG A 4 -2.96 -11.55 -14.94
CA ARG A 4 -2.64 -10.13 -15.03
C ARG A 4 -1.75 -9.72 -13.89
N HIS A 5 -0.60 -9.15 -14.23
CA HIS A 5 0.28 -8.48 -13.28
C HIS A 5 -0.19 -7.04 -13.05
N ILE A 6 -0.16 -6.61 -11.80
CA ILE A 6 -0.53 -5.27 -11.35
C ILE A 6 0.58 -4.77 -10.44
N ASP A 7 1.29 -3.74 -10.89
CA ASP A 7 2.24 -2.97 -10.08
C ASP A 7 1.50 -1.85 -9.34
N VAL A 8 1.60 -1.83 -8.01
CA VAL A 8 1.01 -0.77 -7.19
C VAL A 8 2.03 0.35 -7.02
N LYS A 9 1.86 1.39 -7.83
CA LYS A 9 2.63 2.63 -7.68
C LYS A 9 2.47 3.17 -6.27
N THR A 10 3.59 3.59 -5.67
CA THR A 10 3.64 4.22 -4.35
C THR A 10 3.08 3.34 -3.21
N ALA A 11 3.18 2.02 -3.32
CA ALA A 11 2.68 1.04 -2.35
C ALA A 11 2.91 1.45 -0.88
N TYR A 12 4.15 1.71 -0.49
CA TYR A 12 4.50 2.12 0.88
C TYR A 12 3.83 3.42 1.33
N LEU A 13 3.64 4.40 0.45
CA LEU A 13 2.99 5.66 0.84
C LEU A 13 1.52 5.47 1.23
N ASN A 14 0.91 4.34 0.86
CA ASN A 14 -0.45 4.00 1.29
C ASN A 14 -0.50 3.37 2.69
N GLY A 15 0.64 2.91 3.20
CA GLY A 15 0.83 2.37 4.54
C GLY A 15 0.67 3.44 5.60
N ASP A 16 -0.17 3.15 6.59
CA ASP A 16 -0.32 3.97 7.79
C ASP A 16 0.85 3.67 8.75
N LEU A 17 1.42 4.71 9.38
CA LEU A 17 2.44 4.52 10.41
C LEU A 17 1.77 4.19 11.74
N ASP A 18 2.26 3.15 12.40
CA ASP A 18 1.84 2.74 13.75
C ASP A 18 2.49 3.58 14.86
N LYS A 19 3.57 4.28 14.54
CA LYS A 19 4.34 5.13 15.45
C LYS A 19 4.69 6.46 14.79
N GLU A 20 4.89 7.48 15.61
CA GLU A 20 5.48 8.73 15.16
C GLU A 20 6.94 8.51 14.78
N ILE A 21 7.30 8.90 13.57
CA ILE A 21 8.67 8.80 13.06
C ILE A 21 9.11 10.16 12.60
N PHE A 22 10.26 10.56 13.13
CA PHE A 22 10.97 11.75 12.74
C PHE A 22 12.22 11.34 11.98
N MET A 23 12.58 12.13 10.97
CA MET A 23 13.82 12.00 10.24
C MET A 23 14.56 13.34 10.24
N GLU A 24 15.88 13.27 10.18
CA GLU A 24 16.66 14.46 9.91
C GLU A 24 16.33 15.06 8.54
N LEU A 25 16.51 16.38 8.44
CA LEU A 25 16.47 17.06 7.15
C LEU A 25 17.55 16.49 6.22
N PRO A 26 17.22 16.09 4.98
CA PRO A 26 18.21 15.60 4.03
C PRO A 26 19.29 16.66 3.72
N PRO A 27 20.51 16.23 3.34
CA PRO A 27 21.54 17.14 2.81
C PRO A 27 20.98 17.93 1.62
N GLY A 28 20.89 19.26 1.74
CA GLY A 28 20.23 20.15 0.77
C GLY A 28 19.00 20.89 1.30
N PHE A 29 18.36 20.38 2.36
CA PHE A 29 17.29 21.09 3.08
C PHE A 29 17.77 21.75 4.38
N LYS A 30 19.01 21.43 4.81
CA LYS A 30 19.69 22.10 5.91
C LYS A 30 20.16 23.49 5.42
N GLN A 31 19.53 24.54 5.93
CA GLN A 31 19.87 25.95 5.69
C GLN A 31 19.95 26.71 7.02
N GLN A 32 20.56 27.90 7.02
CA GLN A 32 20.61 28.76 8.21
C GLN A 32 19.18 29.05 8.70
N GLY A 33 18.89 28.79 9.97
CA GLY A 33 17.52 28.86 10.54
C GLY A 33 16.71 27.56 10.49
N THR A 34 17.33 26.44 10.11
CA THR A 34 16.75 25.08 10.19
C THR A 34 17.40 24.21 11.27
N GLU A 35 18.28 24.78 12.09
CA GLU A 35 18.93 24.11 13.19
C GLU A 35 17.87 23.55 14.17
N GLY A 36 17.99 22.28 14.54
CA GLY A 36 17.04 21.59 15.41
C GLY A 36 15.67 21.28 14.79
N LYS A 37 15.46 21.54 13.49
CA LYS A 37 14.23 21.11 12.79
C LYS A 37 14.37 19.68 12.30
N VAL A 38 13.27 18.95 12.36
CA VAL A 38 13.13 17.59 11.84
C VAL A 38 11.94 17.50 10.89
N LEU A 39 11.85 16.39 10.19
CA LEU A 39 10.70 16.04 9.37
C LEU A 39 9.90 14.95 10.08
N ARG A 40 8.63 15.20 10.34
CA ARG A 40 7.69 14.19 10.82
C ARG A 40 7.06 13.49 9.63
N LEU A 41 7.13 12.15 9.63
CA LEU A 41 6.47 11.32 8.63
C LEU A 41 5.02 11.05 9.04
N HIS A 42 4.09 11.27 8.12
CA HIS A 42 2.67 10.94 8.28
C HIS A 42 2.28 9.62 7.59
N ARG A 43 3.14 9.11 6.70
CA ARG A 43 2.94 7.87 5.93
C ARG A 43 4.23 7.07 5.89
N SER A 44 4.11 5.76 5.67
CA SER A 44 5.29 4.92 5.54
C SER A 44 6.07 5.26 4.26
N LEU A 45 7.40 5.34 4.36
CA LEU A 45 8.29 5.71 3.26
C LEU A 45 9.20 4.53 2.91
N TYR A 46 9.66 4.44 1.67
CA TYR A 46 10.69 3.46 1.33
C TYR A 46 11.91 3.59 2.26
N GLY A 47 12.47 2.45 2.66
CA GLY A 47 13.63 2.39 3.57
C GLY A 47 13.31 2.35 5.06
N LEU A 48 12.07 2.60 5.49
CA LEU A 48 11.69 2.32 6.89
C LEU A 48 11.48 0.82 7.08
N LYS A 49 11.93 0.29 8.23
CA LYS A 49 11.84 -1.14 8.57
C LYS A 49 10.41 -1.67 8.54
N GLN A 50 9.43 -0.83 8.88
CA GLN A 50 8.01 -1.21 8.98
C GLN A 50 7.18 -0.90 7.72
N SER A 51 7.75 -0.26 6.69
CA SER A 51 6.96 0.17 5.53
C SER A 51 6.32 -0.98 4.76
N ALA A 52 7.06 -2.08 4.55
CA ALA A 52 6.52 -3.28 3.91
C ALA A 52 5.38 -3.90 4.71
N HIS A 53 5.49 -3.91 6.04
CA HIS A 53 4.43 -4.41 6.90
C HIS A 53 3.18 -3.52 6.84
N ALA A 54 3.35 -2.20 6.95
CA ALA A 54 2.28 -1.22 6.88
C ALA A 54 1.51 -1.29 5.55
N TRP A 55 2.23 -1.40 4.43
CA TRP A 55 1.63 -1.61 3.11
C TRP A 55 0.88 -2.94 3.04
N ASN A 56 1.49 -4.04 3.48
CA ASN A 56 0.87 -5.36 3.44
C ASN A 56 -0.47 -5.38 4.18
N GLN A 57 -0.57 -4.76 5.35
CA GLN A 57 -1.83 -4.64 6.09
C GLN A 57 -2.92 -3.91 5.28
N VAL A 58 -2.55 -2.82 4.61
CA VAL A 58 -3.47 -2.04 3.75
C VAL A 58 -3.93 -2.87 2.55
N ALA A 59 -3.02 -3.56 1.87
CA ALA A 59 -3.32 -4.42 0.74
C ALA A 59 -4.26 -5.58 1.14
N ILE A 60 -3.98 -6.25 2.26
CA ILE A 60 -4.83 -7.32 2.81
C ILE A 60 -6.23 -6.79 3.10
N LYS A 61 -6.34 -5.61 3.73
CA LYS A 61 -7.63 -4.99 4.05
C LYS A 61 -8.42 -4.65 2.78
N ALA A 62 -7.76 -4.11 1.76
CA ALA A 62 -8.37 -3.80 0.48
C ALA A 62 -8.91 -5.07 -0.20
N LEU A 63 -8.10 -6.13 -0.28
CA LEU A 63 -8.50 -7.42 -0.86
C LEU A 63 -9.68 -8.04 -0.11
N ARG A 64 -9.66 -8.01 1.23
CA ARG A 64 -10.79 -8.50 2.05
C ARG A 64 -12.06 -7.70 1.81
N LYS A 65 -11.98 -6.38 1.66
CA LYS A 65 -13.13 -5.50 1.40
C LYS A 65 -13.83 -5.86 0.08
N ILE A 66 -13.07 -6.30 -0.93
CA ILE A 66 -13.62 -6.75 -2.22
C ILE A 66 -13.91 -8.26 -2.26
N GLY A 67 -13.97 -8.92 -1.10
CA GLY A 67 -14.46 -10.28 -0.93
C GLY A 67 -13.41 -11.39 -1.06
N PHE A 68 -12.12 -11.05 -1.20
CA PHE A 68 -11.06 -12.06 -1.21
C PHE A 68 -10.76 -12.56 0.20
N ARG A 69 -10.44 -13.85 0.30
CA ARG A 69 -10.04 -14.50 1.55
C ARG A 69 -8.60 -15.00 1.42
N PRO A 70 -7.73 -14.73 2.40
CA PRO A 70 -6.38 -15.28 2.42
C PRO A 70 -6.44 -16.79 2.65
N ASN A 71 -5.50 -17.51 2.04
CA ASN A 71 -5.24 -18.91 2.32
C ASN A 71 -4.65 -19.06 3.73
N ARG A 72 -4.97 -20.18 4.39
CA ARG A 72 -4.52 -20.46 5.77
C ARG A 72 -3.02 -20.73 5.86
N ALA A 73 -2.45 -21.45 4.88
CA ALA A 73 -1.03 -21.79 4.84
C ALA A 73 -0.18 -20.67 4.20
N TYR A 74 -0.76 -19.94 3.24
CA TYR A 74 -0.07 -18.89 2.48
C TYR A 74 -0.82 -17.56 2.58
N PRO A 75 -0.53 -16.70 3.59
CA PRO A 75 -1.25 -15.43 3.79
C PRO A 75 -1.14 -14.42 2.64
N CYS A 76 -0.18 -14.60 1.74
CA CYS A 76 -0.02 -13.82 0.50
C CYS A 76 -0.92 -14.29 -0.65
N PHE A 77 -1.51 -15.47 -0.54
CA PHE A 77 -2.35 -16.07 -1.58
C PHE A 77 -3.82 -15.94 -1.19
N PHE A 78 -4.60 -15.35 -2.08
CA PHE A 78 -6.00 -15.03 -1.87
C PHE A 78 -6.86 -15.71 -2.92
N SER A 79 -8.08 -16.09 -2.53
CA SER A 79 -9.09 -16.58 -3.45
C SER A 79 -10.45 -15.92 -3.20
N ARG A 80 -11.25 -15.84 -4.26
CA ARG A 80 -12.65 -15.43 -4.20
C ARG A 80 -13.45 -16.28 -5.16
N LYS A 81 -14.55 -16.87 -4.67
CA LYS A 81 -15.52 -17.58 -5.49
C LYS A 81 -16.44 -16.55 -6.16
N GLU A 82 -16.57 -16.65 -7.47
CA GLU A 82 -17.42 -15.79 -8.28
C GLU A 82 -18.83 -16.41 -8.41
N SER A 83 -19.81 -15.61 -8.84
CA SER A 83 -21.20 -16.07 -9.03
C SER A 83 -21.34 -17.19 -10.06
N SER A 84 -20.43 -17.26 -11.03
CA SER A 84 -20.35 -18.32 -12.06
C SER A 84 -19.75 -19.64 -11.55
N ASN A 85 -19.57 -19.81 -10.23
CA ASN A 85 -18.78 -20.89 -9.60
C ASN A 85 -17.28 -20.90 -9.95
N ALA A 86 -16.81 -19.98 -10.79
CA ALA A 86 -15.38 -19.80 -11.04
C ALA A 86 -14.65 -19.26 -9.80
N VAL A 87 -13.33 -19.42 -9.77
CA VAL A 87 -12.47 -18.88 -8.71
C VAL A 87 -11.48 -17.90 -9.31
N THR A 88 -11.39 -16.72 -8.69
CA THR A 88 -10.33 -15.74 -8.96
C THR A 88 -9.29 -15.83 -7.86
N TYR A 89 -8.03 -15.87 -8.25
CA TYR A 89 -6.88 -15.91 -7.36
C TYR A 89 -6.10 -14.60 -7.41
N VAL A 90 -5.54 -14.20 -6.28
CA VAL A 90 -4.61 -13.07 -6.18
C VAL A 90 -3.42 -13.50 -5.35
N LEU A 91 -2.21 -13.35 -5.90
CA LEU A 91 -0.97 -13.48 -5.15
C LEU A 91 -0.40 -12.07 -4.93
N LEU A 92 -0.19 -11.70 -3.66
CA LEU A 92 0.42 -10.45 -3.25
C LEU A 92 1.90 -10.68 -2.92
N TYR A 93 2.80 -10.00 -3.61
CA TYR A 93 4.22 -10.03 -3.32
C TYR A 93 4.76 -8.60 -3.27
N VAL A 94 4.98 -8.11 -2.04
CA VAL A 94 5.48 -6.74 -1.82
C VAL A 94 4.58 -5.73 -2.56
N ASP A 95 5.05 -5.12 -3.65
CA ASP A 95 4.33 -4.07 -4.39
C ASP A 95 3.56 -4.64 -5.60
N ASP A 96 3.78 -5.91 -5.91
CA ASP A 96 3.22 -6.62 -7.06
C ASP A 96 2.01 -7.47 -6.66
N LEU A 97 0.99 -7.45 -7.53
CA LEU A 97 -0.13 -8.40 -7.47
C LEU A 97 -0.23 -9.18 -8.76
N LEU A 98 -0.29 -10.50 -8.65
CA LEU A 98 -0.63 -11.40 -9.75
C LEU A 98 -2.07 -11.86 -9.58
N VAL A 99 -2.93 -11.48 -10.51
CA VAL A 99 -4.35 -11.84 -10.52
C VAL A 99 -4.60 -12.89 -11.59
N ALA A 100 -5.20 -14.02 -11.22
CA ALA A 100 -5.53 -15.10 -12.15
C ALA A 100 -7.01 -15.45 -12.07
N SER A 101 -7.67 -15.55 -13.22
CA SER A 101 -9.10 -15.90 -13.30
C SER A 101 -9.43 -16.64 -14.60
N VAL A 102 -10.62 -17.20 -14.70
CA VAL A 102 -11.12 -17.82 -15.94
C VAL A 102 -11.56 -16.79 -16.98
N SER A 103 -11.85 -15.55 -16.57
CA SER A 103 -12.28 -14.47 -17.46
C SER A 103 -11.31 -13.27 -17.35
N PRO A 104 -10.90 -12.67 -18.49
CA PRO A 104 -10.06 -11.48 -18.48
C PRO A 104 -10.77 -10.27 -17.87
N GLU A 105 -12.09 -10.17 -18.00
CA GLU A 105 -12.92 -9.11 -17.41
C GLU A 105 -12.84 -9.13 -15.88
N LEU A 106 -12.85 -10.32 -15.27
CA LEU A 106 -12.68 -10.45 -13.82
C LEU A 106 -11.32 -9.93 -13.35
N THR A 107 -10.23 -10.23 -14.08
CA THR A 107 -8.91 -9.68 -13.76
C THR A 107 -8.87 -8.15 -13.88
N TYR A 108 -9.59 -7.59 -14.87
CA TYR A 108 -9.68 -6.15 -15.07
C TYR A 108 -10.48 -5.48 -13.95
N ARG A 109 -11.61 -6.06 -13.53
CA ARG A 109 -12.41 -5.54 -12.41
C ARG A 109 -11.61 -5.48 -11.12
N VAL A 110 -10.84 -6.51 -10.78
CA VAL A 110 -9.96 -6.50 -9.60
C VAL A 110 -8.98 -5.33 -9.66
N LYS A 111 -8.35 -5.09 -10.82
CA LYS A 111 -7.46 -3.94 -11.01
C LYS A 111 -8.18 -2.60 -10.76
N GLN A 112 -9.38 -2.42 -11.29
CA GLN A 112 -10.16 -1.19 -11.11
C GLN A 112 -10.52 -0.96 -9.64
N TYR A 113 -11.02 -1.98 -8.94
CA TYR A 113 -11.37 -1.86 -7.52
C TYR A 113 -10.16 -1.53 -6.65
N LEU A 114 -9.02 -2.19 -6.88
CA LEU A 114 -7.79 -1.88 -6.16
C LEU A 114 -7.32 -0.46 -6.46
N GLY A 115 -7.39 -0.02 -7.72
CA GLY A 115 -7.06 1.35 -8.11
C GLY A 115 -7.91 2.40 -7.39
N ILE A 116 -9.22 2.19 -7.27
CA ILE A 116 -10.13 3.08 -6.54
C ILE A 116 -9.77 3.12 -5.05
N GLN A 117 -9.61 1.96 -4.41
CA GLN A 117 -9.34 1.90 -2.96
C GLN A 117 -7.97 2.48 -2.58
N VAL A 118 -6.98 2.36 -3.47
CA VAL A 118 -5.65 2.94 -3.26
C VAL A 118 -5.64 4.45 -3.56
N ASN A 119 -6.38 4.91 -4.57
CA ASN A 119 -6.42 6.32 -4.94
C ASN A 119 -7.35 7.18 -4.05
N GLU A 120 -8.45 6.64 -3.50
CA GLU A 120 -9.30 7.35 -2.53
C GLU A 120 -8.49 7.89 -1.34
N LYS A 121 -7.39 7.22 -0.95
CA LYS A 121 -6.47 7.72 0.09
C LYS A 121 -5.57 8.89 -0.36
N LYS A 122 -5.40 9.13 -1.67
CA LYS A 122 -4.46 10.13 -2.21
C LYS A 122 -5.06 11.55 -2.25
N THR A 123 -6.37 11.69 -2.37
CA THR A 123 -7.02 12.99 -2.66
C THR A 123 -7.00 13.98 -1.50
N ASP A 124 -6.86 13.54 -0.24
CA ASP A 124 -6.97 14.43 0.93
C ASP A 124 -5.65 14.84 1.62
N ARG A 125 -4.48 14.28 1.26
CA ARG A 125 -3.27 14.39 2.13
C ARG A 125 -1.94 14.42 1.37
N PHE A 126 -1.77 15.34 0.43
CA PHE A 126 -0.57 15.42 -0.43
C PHE A 126 0.75 15.78 0.28
N PHE A 127 0.76 16.11 1.57
CA PHE A 127 2.00 16.29 2.34
C PHE A 127 2.20 15.10 3.29
N SER A 128 2.85 14.04 2.81
CA SER A 128 3.24 12.87 3.62
C SER A 128 4.32 13.18 4.66
N ILE A 129 4.89 14.39 4.62
CA ILE A 129 5.99 14.86 5.45
C ILE A 129 5.69 16.31 5.85
N ARG A 130 5.84 16.62 7.14
CA ARG A 130 5.75 17.99 7.67
C ARG A 130 7.03 18.35 8.42
N GLN A 131 7.52 19.57 8.25
CA GLN A 131 8.64 20.06 9.04
C GLN A 131 8.13 20.50 10.42
N GLU A 132 8.79 20.01 11.47
CA GLU A 132 8.46 20.33 12.86
C GLU A 132 9.74 20.77 13.60
N LYS A 133 9.57 21.62 14.63
CA LYS A 133 10.65 21.89 15.58
C LYS A 133 10.67 20.76 16.61
N PHE A 134 11.84 20.20 16.89
CA PHE A 134 11.97 19.26 18.00
C PHE A 134 11.63 20.00 19.31
N ALA A 135 10.61 19.55 20.02
CA ALA A 135 10.39 19.97 21.40
C ALA A 135 11.32 19.14 22.29
N ASN A 136 12.23 19.83 23.00
CA ASN A 136 13.02 19.23 24.07
C ASN A 136 12.14 18.97 25.29
#